data_AF-A0A8J8DXR5-F1
#
_entry.id   AF-A0A8J8DXR5-F1
#
_cell.length_a   1.000
_cell.length_b   1.000
_cell.length_c   1.000
_cell.angle_alpha   90.00
_cell.angle_beta   90.00
_cell.angle_gamma   90.00
#
_symmetry.space_group_name_H-M   'P 1'
#
loop_
_entity.id
_entity.type
_entity.pdbx_description
1 polymer ?
#
loop_
_entity_poly.entity_id
_entity_poly.type
_entity_poly.pdbx_seq_one_letter_code
_entity_poly.pdbx_strand_id
1 'polypeptide(L)'
;MKHPPAALIVVILLGLVVRLVLAPYSAGSDLAQFYGFAGTMLEYKACFYVYADSIGHIGEGWPYPWPYVYGPVLAYLLALIRSIVGGSVEAFWSGETYYVYVDPTWAFSVKLVFIAADTFAAITLYLLLRGRGEKVAVLGTVLYYLNPVTIYVSAVYGMFDQLALLFFLFGLYLSTRREKLPYALYGFTLTVKHTLLFPALVSLWDALLDGKSGVKRLALFFFGALIPFLPMLLLCPSSLCSLPELLGGMRVGYTLPISYSLNGVSSLATYLHQTRGIDTLVFLERWYIPAALLFALVFLRHAFEKDLFVSTSLAYLVFVATFWRVNPQYLAPLVAFLIIIAFRVRGFSSAVALETAIYTGFWPIMHPTSFWFHVHLRNPNWGIVALIDRLTLRIFSDEAYVAYSLGLTVLLYTIILTSTVPYLKNLKAWLSEKGWVRA
;
A
#
# COMPACT_ATOMS: atom_id res chain seq x y z
N MET A 1 7.47 -31.44 -0.72
CA MET A 1 6.31 -30.52 -0.77
C MET A 1 5.25 -31.19 -1.63
N LYS A 2 3.96 -31.23 -1.24
CA LYS A 2 2.90 -31.68 -2.16
C LYS A 2 2.84 -30.73 -3.35
N HIS A 3 2.57 -31.23 -4.55
CA HIS A 3 2.40 -30.41 -5.75
C HIS A 3 1.36 -29.31 -5.47
N PRO A 4 1.57 -28.07 -5.96
CA PRO A 4 0.55 -27.04 -5.85
C PRO A 4 -0.73 -27.54 -6.52
N PRO A 5 -1.91 -27.27 -5.93
CA PRO A 5 -3.16 -27.72 -6.53
C PRO A 5 -3.31 -27.09 -7.91
N ALA A 6 -3.79 -27.84 -8.88
CA ALA A 6 -3.97 -27.37 -10.26
C ALA A 6 -4.74 -26.04 -10.33
N ALA A 7 -5.73 -25.87 -9.44
CA ALA A 7 -6.49 -24.63 -9.31
C ALA A 7 -5.60 -23.41 -8.98
N LEU A 8 -4.61 -23.53 -8.08
CA LEU A 8 -3.69 -22.43 -7.77
C LEU A 8 -2.87 -22.05 -9.01
N ILE A 9 -2.36 -23.03 -9.75
CA ILE A 9 -1.58 -22.80 -10.97
C ILE A 9 -2.43 -22.04 -12.00
N VAL A 10 -3.67 -22.48 -12.23
CA VAL A 10 -4.60 -21.82 -13.16
C VAL A 10 -4.84 -20.36 -12.75
N VAL A 11 -5.08 -20.08 -11.47
CA VAL A 11 -5.32 -18.72 -10.97
C VAL A 11 -4.10 -17.83 -11.19
N ILE A 12 -2.89 -18.33 -10.91
CA ILE A 12 -1.64 -17.58 -11.13
C ILE A 12 -1.42 -17.34 -12.63
N LEU A 13 -1.62 -18.34 -13.49
CA LEU A 13 -1.46 -18.18 -14.93
C LEU A 13 -2.46 -17.17 -15.51
N LEU A 14 -3.74 -17.25 -15.12
CA LEU A 14 -4.75 -16.30 -15.58
C LEU A 14 -4.42 -14.86 -15.14
N GLY A 15 -4.07 -14.67 -13.86
CA GLY A 15 -3.72 -13.35 -13.36
C GLY A 15 -2.43 -12.78 -13.97
N LEU A 16 -1.44 -13.63 -14.27
CA LEU A 16 -0.22 -13.23 -15.00
C LEU A 16 -0.53 -12.85 -16.44
N VAL A 17 -1.33 -13.63 -17.16
CA VAL A 17 -1.71 -13.33 -18.55
C VAL A 17 -2.39 -11.97 -18.63
N VAL A 18 -3.38 -11.70 -17.77
CA VAL A 18 -4.05 -10.40 -17.74
C VAL A 18 -3.06 -9.26 -17.48
N ARG A 19 -2.19 -9.40 -16.48
CA ARG A 19 -1.19 -8.36 -16.14
C ARG A 19 -0.18 -8.13 -17.26
N LEU A 20 0.36 -9.19 -17.85
CA LEU A 20 1.39 -9.11 -18.90
C LEU A 20 0.83 -8.58 -20.22
N VAL A 21 -0.44 -8.84 -20.53
CA VAL A 21 -1.11 -8.25 -21.70
C VAL A 21 -1.32 -6.75 -21.53
N LEU A 22 -1.66 -6.28 -20.32
CA LEU A 22 -1.94 -4.85 -20.07
C LEU A 22 -0.68 -4.02 -19.86
N ALA A 23 0.32 -4.57 -19.16
CA ALA A 23 1.50 -3.83 -18.68
C ALA A 23 2.24 -2.99 -19.73
N PRO A 24 2.51 -3.47 -20.97
CA PRO A 24 3.27 -2.68 -21.95
C PRO A 24 2.45 -1.55 -22.60
N TYR A 25 1.13 -1.52 -22.43
CA TYR A 25 0.24 -0.57 -23.11
C TYR A 25 -0.36 0.50 -22.21
N SER A 26 0.13 0.62 -20.97
CA SER A 26 -0.29 1.69 -20.08
C SER A 26 0.88 2.24 -19.28
N ALA A 27 0.72 3.45 -18.76
CA ALA A 27 1.67 4.03 -17.82
C ALA A 27 0.94 5.02 -16.91
N GLY A 28 1.14 4.89 -15.59
CA GLY A 28 0.79 5.93 -14.63
C GLY A 28 1.90 6.98 -14.54
N SER A 29 1.56 8.16 -14.01
CA SER A 29 2.50 9.29 -13.93
C SER A 29 3.74 8.97 -13.08
N ASP A 30 3.60 8.14 -12.04
CA ASP A 30 4.74 7.73 -11.20
C ASP A 30 5.83 6.99 -11.98
N LEU A 31 5.51 6.25 -13.06
CA LEU A 31 6.53 5.58 -13.88
C LEU A 31 7.46 6.58 -14.57
N ALA A 32 6.93 7.74 -14.97
CA ALA A 32 7.74 8.82 -15.50
C ALA A 32 8.65 9.39 -14.41
N GLN A 33 8.09 9.62 -13.21
CA GLN A 33 8.87 10.14 -12.08
C GLN A 33 9.96 9.18 -11.61
N PHE A 34 9.68 7.87 -11.63
CA PHE A 34 10.63 6.82 -11.26
C PHE A 34 11.86 6.80 -12.17
N TYR A 35 11.72 7.22 -13.44
CA TYR A 35 12.87 7.38 -14.32
C TYR A 35 13.82 8.46 -13.79
N GLY A 36 13.29 9.61 -13.38
CA GLY A 36 14.05 10.69 -12.74
C GLY A 36 14.76 10.21 -11.47
N PHE A 37 14.03 9.57 -10.56
CA PHE A 37 14.60 9.01 -9.33
C PHE A 37 15.74 8.01 -9.58
N ALA A 38 15.58 7.14 -10.60
CA ALA A 38 16.63 6.21 -11.00
C ALA A 38 17.90 6.94 -11.46
N GLY A 39 17.74 8.05 -12.20
CA GLY A 39 18.84 8.90 -12.67
C GLY A 39 19.61 9.52 -11.52
N THR A 40 18.90 10.22 -10.63
CA THR A 40 19.47 10.85 -9.44
C THR A 40 20.18 9.81 -8.55
N MET A 41 19.63 8.59 -8.41
CA MET A 41 20.27 7.51 -7.65
C MET A 41 21.56 7.00 -8.33
N LEU A 42 21.59 6.90 -9.66
CA LEU A 42 22.78 6.48 -10.41
C LEU A 42 23.89 7.55 -10.37
N GLU A 43 23.51 8.82 -10.46
CA GLU A 43 24.42 9.96 -10.46
C GLU A 43 25.01 10.22 -9.07
N TYR A 44 24.15 10.42 -8.07
CA TYR A 44 24.57 10.84 -6.73
C TYR A 44 24.75 9.69 -5.73
N LYS A 45 24.33 8.47 -6.08
CA LYS A 45 24.57 7.24 -5.31
C LYS A 45 24.13 7.37 -3.85
N ALA A 46 25.06 7.27 -2.90
CA ALA A 46 24.76 7.35 -1.48
C ALA A 46 24.27 8.75 -1.04
N CYS A 47 24.49 9.80 -1.84
CA CYS A 47 23.99 11.15 -1.53
C CYS A 47 22.58 11.42 -2.09
N PHE A 48 21.90 10.41 -2.66
CA PHE A 48 20.60 10.53 -3.34
C PHE A 48 19.59 11.49 -2.68
N TYR A 49 19.31 11.36 -1.37
CA TYR A 49 18.28 12.17 -0.72
C TYR A 49 18.59 13.67 -0.62
N VAL A 50 19.84 14.10 -0.81
CA VAL A 50 20.18 15.53 -0.89
C VAL A 50 19.59 16.15 -2.16
N TYR A 51 19.49 15.36 -3.22
CA TYR A 51 19.06 15.79 -4.56
C TYR A 51 17.65 15.32 -4.89
N ALA A 52 17.01 14.58 -3.98
CA ALA A 52 15.70 13.99 -4.21
C ALA A 52 14.53 14.92 -3.84
N ASP A 53 14.74 16.24 -3.94
CA ASP A 53 13.79 17.29 -3.56
C ASP A 53 12.87 17.74 -4.72
N SER A 54 11.88 18.58 -4.42
CA SER A 54 10.97 19.11 -5.44
C SER A 54 11.53 20.29 -6.23
N ILE A 55 12.60 20.94 -5.74
CA ILE A 55 13.11 22.21 -6.26
C ILE A 55 14.04 21.95 -7.43
N GLY A 56 14.96 21.00 -7.29
CA GLY A 56 15.94 20.62 -8.30
C GLY A 56 15.38 19.85 -9.49
N HIS A 57 14.08 19.53 -9.50
CA HIS A 57 13.47 18.58 -10.45
C HIS A 57 13.80 18.87 -11.93
N ILE A 58 13.89 20.14 -12.35
CA ILE A 58 14.27 20.51 -13.73
C ILE A 58 15.73 20.15 -14.03
N GLY A 59 16.64 20.50 -13.13
CA GLY A 59 18.08 20.20 -13.28
C GLY A 59 18.36 18.70 -13.24
N GLU A 60 17.55 17.96 -12.48
CA GLU A 60 17.61 16.51 -12.34
C GLU A 60 16.89 15.75 -13.48
N GLY A 61 16.25 16.46 -14.42
CA GLY A 61 15.52 15.87 -15.53
C GLY A 61 14.25 15.10 -15.11
N TRP A 62 13.63 15.50 -14.00
CA TRP A 62 12.39 14.91 -13.51
C TRP A 62 11.18 15.52 -14.21
N PRO A 63 10.18 14.70 -14.59
CA PRO A 63 8.96 15.20 -15.24
C PRO A 63 8.03 15.95 -14.27
N TYR A 64 8.12 15.69 -12.96
CA TYR A 64 7.27 16.35 -11.97
C TYR A 64 8.08 16.85 -10.77
N PRO A 65 7.64 17.94 -10.10
CA PRO A 65 8.25 18.46 -8.88
C PRO A 65 7.85 17.63 -7.65
N TRP A 66 7.90 16.29 -7.76
CA TRP A 66 7.50 15.38 -6.68
C TRP A 66 8.74 14.86 -5.94
N PRO A 67 8.91 15.21 -4.66
CA PRO A 67 10.05 14.73 -3.89
C PRO A 67 9.96 13.22 -3.65
N TYR A 68 11.10 12.57 -3.46
CA TYR A 68 11.13 11.15 -3.12
C TYR A 68 10.89 10.97 -1.61
N VAL A 69 9.66 10.59 -1.24
CA VAL A 69 9.23 10.42 0.17
C VAL A 69 9.25 8.97 0.67
N TYR A 70 9.97 8.10 -0.04
CA TYR A 70 10.03 6.66 0.25
C TYR A 70 11.38 6.27 0.85
N GLY A 71 11.48 5.04 1.35
CA GLY A 71 12.79 4.50 1.75
C GLY A 71 13.63 4.10 0.53
N PRO A 72 14.91 3.74 0.71
CA PRO A 72 15.88 3.69 -0.39
C PRO A 72 15.74 2.44 -1.27
N VAL A 73 14.99 1.42 -0.83
CA VAL A 73 14.89 0.14 -1.54
C VAL A 73 14.34 0.31 -2.95
N LEU A 74 13.30 1.13 -3.13
CA LEU A 74 12.76 1.37 -4.46
C LEU A 74 13.75 2.13 -5.35
N ALA A 75 14.43 3.16 -4.83
CA ALA A 75 15.46 3.88 -5.58
C ALA A 75 16.58 2.95 -6.07
N TYR A 76 17.03 2.02 -5.23
CA TYR A 76 18.02 1.00 -5.62
C TYR A 76 17.52 0.09 -6.74
N LEU A 77 16.27 -0.38 -6.64
CA LEU A 77 15.65 -1.22 -7.68
C LEU A 77 15.49 -0.45 -9.00
N LEU A 78 15.02 0.79 -8.94
CA LEU A 78 14.84 1.63 -10.12
C LEU A 78 16.17 1.94 -10.81
N ALA A 79 17.22 2.26 -10.04
CA ALA A 79 18.57 2.46 -10.55
C ALA A 79 19.13 1.19 -11.23
N LEU A 80 18.89 0.01 -10.64
CA LEU A 80 19.27 -1.27 -11.25
C LEU A 80 18.51 -1.53 -12.55
N ILE A 81 17.20 -1.28 -12.59
CA ILE A 81 16.42 -1.44 -13.82
C ILE A 81 16.93 -0.50 -14.90
N ARG A 82 17.19 0.78 -14.56
CA ARG A 82 17.69 1.77 -15.52
C ARG A 82 19.10 1.47 -16.02
N SER A 83 19.93 0.77 -15.24
CA SER A 83 21.29 0.41 -15.68
C SER A 83 21.33 -0.80 -16.61
N ILE A 84 20.29 -1.65 -16.62
CA ILE A 84 20.23 -2.86 -17.44
C ILE A 84 19.21 -2.78 -18.58
N VAL A 85 18.19 -1.93 -18.46
CA VAL A 85 17.13 -1.75 -19.45
C VAL A 85 17.24 -0.35 -20.07
N GLY A 86 17.06 -0.27 -21.38
CA GLY A 86 16.88 1.01 -22.07
C GLY A 86 15.50 1.65 -21.84
N GLY A 87 15.19 2.65 -22.66
CA GLY A 87 13.97 3.45 -22.57
C GLY A 87 14.25 4.86 -22.08
N SER A 88 13.27 5.74 -22.26
CA SER A 88 13.37 7.16 -21.95
C SER A 88 12.05 7.69 -21.40
N VAL A 89 12.13 8.88 -20.82
CA VAL A 89 10.97 9.71 -20.50
C VAL A 89 11.19 11.06 -21.18
N GLU A 90 10.19 11.50 -21.95
CA GLU A 90 10.18 12.79 -22.61
C GLU A 90 9.16 13.69 -21.91
N ALA A 91 9.57 14.89 -21.51
CA ALA A 91 8.68 15.86 -20.88
C ALA A 91 8.91 17.25 -21.48
N PHE A 92 7.86 17.87 -22.01
CA PHE A 92 7.96 19.16 -22.69
C PHE A 92 6.64 19.93 -22.71
N TRP A 93 6.74 21.24 -22.83
CA TRP A 93 5.60 22.12 -23.08
C TRP A 93 5.36 22.25 -24.58
N SER A 94 4.09 22.12 -25.00
CA SER A 94 3.66 22.48 -26.35
C SER A 94 2.37 23.31 -26.23
N GLY A 95 2.48 24.60 -26.49
CA GLY A 95 1.45 25.57 -26.13
C GLY A 95 1.25 25.63 -24.62
N GLU A 96 -0.01 25.56 -24.18
CA GLU A 96 -0.40 25.56 -22.76
C GLU A 96 -0.45 24.16 -22.13
N THR A 97 -0.10 23.12 -22.89
CA THR A 97 -0.17 21.73 -22.42
C THR A 97 1.22 21.18 -22.12
N TYR A 98 1.37 20.61 -20.92
CA TYR A 98 2.56 19.87 -20.53
C TYR A 98 2.41 18.39 -20.89
N TYR A 99 3.25 17.91 -21.79
CA TYR A 99 3.24 16.53 -22.26
C TYR A 99 4.34 15.74 -21.54
N VAL A 100 3.97 14.54 -21.07
CA VAL A 100 4.90 13.59 -20.46
C VAL A 100 4.67 12.23 -21.08
N TYR A 101 5.67 11.73 -21.82
CA TYR A 101 5.64 10.43 -22.47
C TYR A 101 6.66 9.49 -21.85
N VAL A 102 6.26 8.23 -21.69
CA VAL A 102 7.07 7.17 -21.10
C VAL A 102 7.32 6.10 -22.15
N ASP A 103 8.58 5.71 -22.34
CA ASP A 103 8.93 4.60 -23.21
C ASP A 103 8.30 3.29 -22.70
N PRO A 104 7.59 2.52 -23.55
CA PRO A 104 6.98 1.26 -23.15
C PRO A 104 7.95 0.24 -22.55
N THR A 105 9.22 0.24 -22.97
CA THR A 105 10.27 -0.64 -22.44
C THR A 105 10.54 -0.33 -20.97
N TRP A 106 10.71 0.96 -20.64
CA TRP A 106 10.88 1.41 -19.26
C TRP A 106 9.65 1.08 -18.41
N ALA A 107 8.46 1.45 -18.88
CA ALA A 107 7.21 1.21 -18.18
C ALA A 107 7.00 -0.28 -17.90
N PHE A 108 7.20 -1.14 -18.90
CA PHE A 108 7.03 -2.58 -18.77
C PHE A 108 8.05 -3.18 -17.80
N SER A 109 9.33 -2.83 -17.89
CA SER A 109 10.37 -3.40 -17.03
C SER A 109 10.19 -3.05 -15.55
N VAL A 110 9.78 -1.82 -15.24
CA VAL A 110 9.43 -1.44 -13.86
C VAL A 110 8.21 -2.23 -13.39
N LYS A 111 7.17 -2.33 -14.21
CA LYS A 111 5.96 -3.10 -13.88
C LYS A 111 6.22 -4.59 -13.71
N LEU A 112 7.19 -5.19 -14.40
CA LEU A 112 7.53 -6.60 -14.20
C LEU A 112 7.97 -6.89 -12.77
N VAL A 113 8.76 -6.02 -12.15
CA VAL A 113 9.15 -6.14 -10.74
C VAL A 113 7.93 -6.06 -9.84
N PHE A 114 7.02 -5.14 -10.16
CA PHE A 114 5.78 -4.91 -9.42
C PHE A 114 4.79 -6.08 -9.55
N ILE A 115 4.66 -6.67 -10.74
CA ILE A 115 3.84 -7.86 -11.02
C ILE A 115 4.44 -9.09 -10.33
N ALA A 116 5.78 -9.24 -10.34
CA ALA A 116 6.45 -10.31 -9.64
C ALA A 116 6.18 -10.22 -8.12
N ALA A 117 6.32 -9.04 -7.53
CA ALA A 117 6.02 -8.81 -6.12
C ALA A 117 4.55 -9.14 -5.79
N ASP A 118 3.60 -8.75 -6.63
CA ASP A 118 2.17 -9.06 -6.46
C ASP A 118 1.91 -10.58 -6.52
N THR A 119 2.57 -11.27 -7.45
CA THR A 119 2.47 -12.72 -7.63
C THR A 119 3.02 -13.46 -6.42
N PHE A 120 4.18 -13.05 -5.90
CA PHE A 120 4.74 -13.62 -4.68
C PHE A 120 3.90 -13.29 -3.45
N ALA A 121 3.28 -12.11 -3.38
CA ALA A 121 2.34 -11.78 -2.31
C ALA A 121 1.11 -12.70 -2.34
N ALA A 122 0.56 -12.98 -3.53
CA ALA A 122 -0.55 -13.91 -3.72
C ALA A 122 -0.20 -15.36 -3.31
N ILE A 123 1.00 -15.83 -3.67
CA ILE A 123 1.53 -17.14 -3.25
C ILE A 123 1.74 -17.17 -1.74
N THR A 124 2.27 -16.10 -1.15
CA THR A 124 2.47 -16.03 0.30
C THR A 124 1.15 -16.03 1.04
N LEU A 125 0.13 -15.33 0.52
CA LEU A 125 -1.22 -15.35 1.06
C LEU A 125 -1.84 -16.76 0.99
N TYR A 126 -1.67 -17.48 -0.11
CA TYR A 126 -2.03 -18.91 -0.21
C TYR A 126 -1.37 -19.72 0.92
N LEU A 127 -0.06 -19.55 1.11
CA LEU A 127 0.71 -20.26 2.13
C LEU A 127 0.29 -19.91 3.57
N LEU A 128 -0.21 -18.69 3.80
CA LEU A 128 -0.76 -18.26 5.08
C LEU A 128 -2.12 -18.91 5.37
N LEU A 129 -2.94 -19.13 4.34
CA LEU A 129 -4.30 -19.63 4.45
C LEU A 129 -4.42 -21.15 4.33
N ARG A 130 -3.44 -21.85 3.74
CA ARG A 130 -3.47 -23.31 3.54
C ARG A 130 -3.72 -24.12 4.82
N GLY A 131 -3.31 -23.59 5.98
CA GLY A 131 -3.57 -24.23 7.28
C GLY A 131 -5.06 -24.31 7.64
N ARG A 132 -5.90 -23.50 6.99
CA ARG A 132 -7.37 -23.51 7.11
C ARG A 132 -8.05 -24.42 6.08
N GLY A 133 -7.29 -25.00 5.16
CA GLY A 133 -7.78 -25.83 4.07
C GLY A 133 -7.42 -25.27 2.69
N GLU A 134 -7.20 -26.17 1.74
CA GLU A 134 -6.75 -25.83 0.39
C GLU A 134 -7.75 -24.96 -0.37
N LYS A 135 -9.05 -25.28 -0.29
CA LYS A 135 -10.11 -24.49 -0.94
C LYS A 135 -10.13 -23.03 -0.46
N VAL A 136 -9.97 -22.82 0.85
CA VAL A 136 -9.91 -21.48 1.45
C VAL A 136 -8.69 -20.72 0.97
N ALA A 137 -7.54 -21.40 0.89
CA ALA A 137 -6.32 -20.79 0.41
C ALA A 137 -6.41 -20.38 -1.06
N VAL A 138 -6.94 -21.26 -1.93
CA VAL A 138 -7.18 -20.95 -3.34
C VAL A 138 -8.16 -19.78 -3.49
N LEU A 139 -9.26 -19.79 -2.73
CA LEU A 139 -10.24 -18.70 -2.77
C LEU A 139 -9.63 -17.36 -2.32
N GLY A 140 -8.84 -17.35 -1.25
CA GLY A 140 -8.10 -16.15 -0.84
C GLY A 140 -7.15 -15.65 -1.92
N THR A 141 -6.46 -16.55 -2.63
CA THR A 141 -5.62 -16.17 -3.77
C THR A 141 -6.43 -15.61 -4.93
N VAL A 142 -7.58 -16.18 -5.26
CA VAL A 142 -8.49 -15.66 -6.30
C VAL A 142 -8.92 -14.24 -5.96
N LEU A 143 -9.44 -14.03 -4.73
CA LEU A 143 -9.95 -12.75 -4.26
C LEU A 143 -8.89 -11.65 -4.23
N TYR A 144 -7.62 -12.00 -4.01
CA TYR A 144 -6.51 -11.05 -4.06
C TYR A 144 -6.01 -10.84 -5.49
N TYR A 145 -5.57 -11.92 -6.15
CA TYR A 145 -4.77 -11.83 -7.37
C TYR A 145 -5.59 -11.52 -8.62
N LEU A 146 -6.89 -11.86 -8.62
CA LEU A 146 -7.81 -11.48 -9.70
C LEU A 146 -8.65 -10.25 -9.36
N ASN A 147 -8.38 -9.59 -8.24
CA ASN A 147 -9.03 -8.34 -7.90
C ASN A 147 -8.66 -7.25 -8.92
N PRO A 148 -9.62 -6.50 -9.49
CA PRO A 148 -9.31 -5.42 -10.43
C PRO A 148 -8.32 -4.40 -9.85
N VAL A 149 -8.33 -4.16 -8.53
CA VAL A 149 -7.45 -3.18 -7.91
C VAL A 149 -6.00 -3.65 -7.85
N THR A 150 -5.73 -4.93 -7.59
CA THR A 150 -4.35 -5.44 -7.55
C THR A 150 -3.74 -5.49 -8.95
N ILE A 151 -4.56 -5.82 -9.96
CA ILE A 151 -4.19 -5.73 -11.38
C ILE A 151 -3.90 -4.26 -11.75
N TYR A 152 -4.81 -3.34 -11.40
CA TYR A 152 -4.65 -1.93 -11.69
C TYR A 152 -3.35 -1.37 -11.12
N VAL A 153 -3.08 -1.61 -9.83
CA VAL A 153 -1.93 -1.06 -9.12
C VAL A 153 -0.61 -1.54 -9.74
N SER A 154 -0.46 -2.84 -9.96
CA SER A 154 0.80 -3.42 -10.42
C SER A 154 1.01 -3.31 -11.94
N ALA A 155 -0.02 -3.60 -12.75
CA ALA A 155 0.11 -3.74 -14.19
C ALA A 155 -0.42 -2.54 -14.99
N VAL A 156 -1.43 -1.81 -14.50
CA VAL A 156 -1.98 -0.67 -15.25
C VAL A 156 -1.26 0.62 -14.91
N TYR A 157 -1.34 1.03 -13.64
CA TYR A 157 -0.76 2.29 -13.18
C TYR A 157 0.75 2.14 -12.93
N GLY A 158 1.18 1.08 -12.25
CA GLY A 158 2.59 0.82 -11.97
C GLY A 158 3.07 1.40 -10.64
N MET A 159 2.37 1.08 -9.54
CA MET A 159 2.83 1.35 -8.16
C MET A 159 3.42 0.10 -7.51
N PHE A 160 4.14 0.31 -6.40
CA PHE A 160 5.00 -0.68 -5.74
C PHE A 160 4.53 -1.10 -4.34
N ASP A 161 3.28 -0.81 -3.95
CA ASP A 161 2.74 -1.11 -2.61
C ASP A 161 2.81 -2.61 -2.28
N GLN A 162 2.61 -3.46 -3.27
CA GLN A 162 2.74 -4.91 -3.18
C GLN A 162 4.16 -5.39 -2.86
N LEU A 163 5.20 -4.59 -3.14
CA LEU A 163 6.57 -4.90 -2.77
C LEU A 163 6.74 -4.82 -1.25
N ALA A 164 6.21 -3.75 -0.63
CA ALA A 164 6.18 -3.63 0.83
C ALA A 164 5.31 -4.74 1.45
N LEU A 165 4.11 -4.96 0.90
CA LEU A 165 3.22 -6.04 1.32
C LEU A 165 3.88 -7.42 1.27
N LEU A 166 4.62 -7.74 0.21
CA LEU A 166 5.30 -9.04 0.07
C LEU A 166 6.21 -9.32 1.27
N PHE A 167 7.11 -8.39 1.61
CA PHE A 167 8.02 -8.59 2.75
C PHE A 167 7.26 -8.73 4.07
N PHE A 168 6.18 -7.97 4.25
CA PHE A 168 5.36 -8.05 5.45
C PHE A 168 4.61 -9.40 5.55
N LEU A 169 3.94 -9.84 4.48
CA LEU A 169 3.25 -11.13 4.43
C LEU A 169 4.23 -12.29 4.58
N PHE A 170 5.43 -12.18 4.01
CA PHE A 170 6.47 -13.19 4.16
C PHE A 170 6.97 -13.25 5.61
N GLY A 171 7.12 -12.11 6.27
CA GLY A 171 7.33 -12.03 7.72
C GLY A 171 6.24 -12.78 8.50
N LEU A 172 4.96 -12.49 8.22
CA LEU A 172 3.83 -13.18 8.86
C LEU A 172 3.88 -14.69 8.63
N TYR A 173 4.25 -15.12 7.43
CA TYR A 173 4.40 -16.54 7.09
C TYR A 173 5.50 -17.19 7.92
N LEU A 174 6.69 -16.58 8.00
CA LEU A 174 7.80 -17.07 8.82
C LEU A 174 7.48 -17.04 10.33
N SER A 175 6.66 -16.10 10.80
CA SER A 175 6.19 -16.07 12.19
C SER A 175 5.41 -17.32 12.59
N THR A 176 4.77 -18.02 11.64
CA THR A 176 4.11 -19.32 11.93
C THR A 176 5.08 -20.40 12.40
N ARG A 177 6.37 -20.24 12.11
CA ARG A 177 7.44 -21.19 12.46
C ARG A 177 8.19 -20.82 13.75
N ARG A 178 7.70 -19.83 14.50
CA ARG A 178 8.34 -19.28 15.72
C ARG A 178 9.77 -18.74 15.48
N GLU A 179 10.07 -18.38 14.24
CA GLU A 179 11.33 -17.73 13.88
C GLU A 179 11.34 -16.27 14.36
N LYS A 180 12.54 -15.72 14.62
CA LYS A 180 12.71 -14.31 15.03
C LYS A 180 13.01 -13.39 13.85
N LEU A 181 13.48 -13.95 12.73
CA LEU A 181 13.73 -13.26 11.47
C LEU A 181 12.54 -12.44 10.91
N PRO A 182 11.26 -12.83 11.12
CA PRO A 182 10.10 -12.02 10.70
C PRO A 182 10.18 -10.54 11.07
N TYR A 183 10.73 -10.23 12.25
CA TYR A 183 10.78 -8.85 12.73
C TYR A 183 11.71 -7.99 11.90
N ALA A 184 12.81 -8.54 11.37
CA ALA A 184 13.65 -7.84 10.41
C ALA A 184 12.89 -7.52 9.11
N LEU A 185 12.02 -8.42 8.65
CA LEU A 185 11.17 -8.16 7.48
C LEU A 185 10.12 -7.08 7.76
N TYR A 186 9.54 -7.05 8.98
CA TYR A 186 8.62 -5.99 9.40
C TYR A 186 9.29 -4.61 9.47
N GLY A 187 10.56 -4.54 9.89
CA GLY A 187 11.34 -3.31 9.82
C GLY A 187 11.68 -2.93 8.37
N PHE A 188 12.14 -3.91 7.59
CA PHE A 188 12.54 -3.74 6.19
C PHE A 188 11.39 -3.21 5.33
N THR A 189 10.15 -3.64 5.54
CA THR A 189 9.01 -3.14 4.74
C THR A 189 8.85 -1.61 4.81
N LEU A 190 9.23 -0.98 5.93
CA LEU A 190 9.09 0.48 6.09
C LEU A 190 10.09 1.25 5.22
N THR A 191 11.20 0.61 4.86
CA THR A 191 12.22 1.12 3.94
C THR A 191 11.85 0.93 2.47
N VAL A 192 10.83 0.12 2.20
CA VAL A 192 10.19 0.05 0.88
C VAL A 192 9.15 1.16 0.82
N LYS A 193 8.16 1.10 1.71
CA LYS A 193 7.09 2.10 1.79
C LYS A 193 6.55 2.23 3.21
N HIS A 194 6.44 3.47 3.70
CA HIS A 194 5.98 3.76 5.06
C HIS A 194 4.49 3.44 5.30
N THR A 195 3.72 3.10 4.26
CA THR A 195 2.27 2.81 4.37
C THR A 195 1.97 1.58 5.25
N LEU A 196 2.95 0.71 5.51
CA LEU A 196 2.80 -0.41 6.45
C LEU A 196 3.23 -0.08 7.89
N LEU A 197 3.39 1.20 8.24
CA LEU A 197 3.77 1.64 9.58
C LEU A 197 2.82 1.11 10.67
N PHE A 198 1.51 1.19 10.45
CA PHE A 198 0.51 0.77 11.44
C PHE A 198 0.62 -0.74 11.74
N PRO A 199 0.63 -1.64 10.73
CA PRO A 199 0.96 -3.05 10.95
C PRO A 199 2.31 -3.28 11.65
N ALA A 200 3.36 -2.56 11.24
CA ALA A 200 4.69 -2.71 11.83
C ALA A 200 4.73 -2.30 13.31
N LEU A 201 3.98 -1.28 13.72
CA LEU A 201 3.83 -0.87 15.11
C LEU A 201 3.14 -1.96 15.96
N VAL A 202 2.17 -2.70 15.41
CA VAL A 202 1.60 -3.89 16.08
C VAL A 202 2.65 -4.99 16.26
N SER A 203 3.50 -5.23 15.28
CA SER A 203 4.62 -6.16 15.43
C SER A 203 5.60 -5.71 16.53
N LEU A 204 5.91 -4.41 16.62
CA LEU A 204 6.74 -3.89 17.71
C LEU A 204 6.06 -4.08 19.08
N TRP A 205 4.77 -3.79 19.17
CA TRP A 205 3.98 -4.02 20.39
C TRP A 205 3.97 -5.49 20.80
N ASP A 206 3.82 -6.39 19.84
CA ASP A 206 3.91 -7.83 20.07
C ASP A 206 5.24 -8.24 20.71
N ALA A 207 6.37 -7.73 20.17
CA ALA A 207 7.68 -7.95 20.76
C ALA A 207 7.80 -7.36 22.17
N LEU A 208 7.28 -6.16 22.42
CA LEU A 208 7.33 -5.51 23.74
C LEU A 208 6.56 -6.32 24.80
N LEU A 209 5.39 -6.85 24.44
CA LEU A 209 4.59 -7.66 25.34
C LEU A 209 5.27 -8.99 25.74
N ASP A 210 6.27 -9.43 24.99
CA ASP A 210 7.07 -10.63 25.29
C ASP A 210 8.28 -10.32 26.21
N GLY A 211 8.41 -9.06 26.67
CA GLY A 211 9.37 -8.62 27.68
C GLY A 211 10.82 -8.89 27.29
N LYS A 212 11.61 -9.47 28.21
CA LYS A 212 13.03 -9.80 27.98
C LYS A 212 13.25 -10.68 26.73
N SER A 213 12.28 -11.54 26.42
CA SER A 213 12.37 -12.42 25.25
C SER A 213 12.15 -11.68 23.92
N GLY A 214 11.52 -10.50 23.98
CA GLY A 214 11.25 -9.60 22.86
C GLY A 214 12.43 -8.74 22.40
N VAL A 215 13.47 -8.57 23.22
CA VAL A 215 14.62 -7.68 22.91
C VAL A 215 15.29 -8.07 21.59
N LYS A 216 15.49 -9.38 21.33
CA LYS A 216 16.06 -9.85 20.06
C LYS A 216 15.16 -9.54 18.86
N ARG A 217 13.85 -9.57 19.04
CA ARG A 217 12.87 -9.25 17.99
C ARG A 217 12.88 -7.75 17.68
N LEU A 218 12.95 -6.90 18.71
CA LEU A 218 13.14 -5.46 18.55
C LEU A 218 14.45 -5.13 17.84
N ALA A 219 15.56 -5.73 18.26
CA ALA A 219 16.86 -5.53 17.61
C ALA A 219 16.82 -5.93 16.12
N LEU A 220 16.19 -7.08 15.80
CA LEU A 220 16.01 -7.50 14.41
C LEU A 220 15.12 -6.53 13.62
N PHE A 221 14.04 -6.01 14.23
CA PHE A 221 13.20 -4.99 13.59
C PHE A 221 14.00 -3.76 13.19
N PHE A 222 14.72 -3.16 14.14
CA PHE A 222 15.53 -1.97 13.87
C PHE A 222 16.67 -2.28 12.90
N PHE A 223 17.28 -3.46 12.99
CA PHE A 223 18.29 -3.91 12.03
C PHE A 223 17.71 -3.98 10.60
N GLY A 224 16.55 -4.59 10.41
CA GLY A 224 15.87 -4.66 9.12
C GLY A 224 15.50 -3.29 8.56
N ALA A 225 15.09 -2.35 9.43
CA ALA A 225 14.83 -0.96 9.05
C ALA A 225 16.10 -0.17 8.73
N LEU A 226 17.25 -0.51 9.34
CA LEU A 226 18.50 0.22 9.18
C LEU A 226 19.30 -0.25 7.96
N ILE A 227 19.28 -1.55 7.65
CA ILE A 227 20.12 -2.16 6.59
C ILE A 227 20.06 -1.39 5.27
N PRO A 228 18.88 -1.04 4.73
CA PRO A 228 18.79 -0.37 3.43
C PRO A 228 19.38 1.03 3.43
N PHE A 229 19.52 1.67 4.59
CA PHE A 229 20.15 2.98 4.73
C PHE A 229 21.66 2.90 4.98
N LEU A 230 22.24 1.71 5.16
CA LEU A 230 23.68 1.55 5.44
C LEU A 230 24.59 2.22 4.40
N PRO A 231 24.34 2.13 3.07
CA PRO A 231 25.18 2.81 2.10
C PRO A 231 25.21 4.34 2.31
N MET A 232 24.08 4.94 2.62
CA MET A 232 23.99 6.38 2.93
C MET A 232 24.66 6.71 4.26
N LEU A 233 24.42 5.92 5.31
CA LEU A 233 25.04 6.11 6.63
C LEU A 233 26.58 6.05 6.58
N LEU A 234 27.14 5.21 5.71
CA LEU A 234 28.58 5.00 5.64
C LEU A 234 29.27 5.94 4.64
N LEU A 235 28.61 6.26 3.53
CA LEU A 235 29.25 6.98 2.41
C LEU A 235 28.79 8.43 2.26
N CYS A 236 27.58 8.78 2.72
CA CYS A 236 27.05 10.15 2.64
C CYS A 236 26.00 10.43 3.73
N PRO A 237 26.40 10.54 5.01
CA PRO A 237 25.44 10.69 6.13
C PRO A 237 24.53 11.92 6.00
N SER A 238 25.04 13.00 5.38
CA SER A 238 24.28 14.22 5.12
C SER A 238 23.02 13.98 4.29
N SER A 239 23.00 12.94 3.45
CA SER A 239 21.81 12.53 2.69
C SER A 239 20.61 12.25 3.60
N LEU A 240 20.84 11.65 4.76
CA LEU A 240 19.75 11.30 5.68
C LEU A 240 19.24 12.51 6.47
N CYS A 241 20.05 13.57 6.60
CA CYS A 241 19.61 14.82 7.22
C CYS A 241 18.55 15.54 6.38
N SER A 242 18.47 15.29 5.08
CA SER A 242 17.47 15.86 4.17
C SER A 242 16.09 15.18 4.27
N LEU A 243 16.01 13.98 4.87
CA LEU A 243 14.75 13.22 4.95
C LEU A 243 13.58 13.99 5.60
N PRO A 244 13.76 14.70 6.74
CA PRO A 244 12.66 15.46 7.35
C PRO A 244 12.09 16.53 6.41
N GLU A 245 12.94 17.19 5.63
CA GLU A 245 12.52 18.23 4.67
C GLU A 245 11.72 17.62 3.51
N LEU A 246 12.17 16.47 2.97
CA LEU A 246 11.44 15.72 1.95
C LEU A 246 10.06 15.29 2.44
N LEU A 247 9.97 14.83 3.68
CA LEU A 247 8.70 14.48 4.34
C LEU A 247 7.82 15.71 4.61
N GLY A 248 8.43 16.91 4.71
CA GLY A 248 7.73 18.18 4.82
C GLY A 248 6.82 18.50 3.62
N GLY A 249 7.02 17.84 2.48
CA GLY A 249 6.10 17.87 1.33
C GLY A 249 4.74 17.18 1.59
N MET A 250 4.60 16.41 2.68
CA MET A 250 3.35 15.75 3.07
C MET A 250 2.46 16.64 3.96
N ARG A 251 2.35 17.94 3.63
CA ARG A 251 1.43 18.83 4.35
C ARG A 251 -0.01 18.38 4.15
N VAL A 252 -0.79 18.41 5.22
CA VAL A 252 -2.22 18.09 5.17
C VAL A 252 -2.92 19.18 4.34
N GLY A 253 -3.78 18.76 3.42
CA GLY A 253 -4.54 19.64 2.56
C GLY A 253 -5.76 18.94 2.00
N TYR A 254 -6.55 19.63 1.19
CA TYR A 254 -7.67 19.00 0.50
C TYR A 254 -7.19 17.91 -0.47
N THR A 255 -7.90 16.78 -0.53
CA THR A 255 -7.47 15.60 -1.29
C THR A 255 -8.00 15.66 -2.72
N LEU A 256 -7.21 16.24 -3.61
CA LEU A 256 -7.56 16.38 -5.02
C LEU A 256 -6.69 15.51 -5.94
N PRO A 257 -7.27 15.00 -7.05
CA PRO A 257 -8.71 14.99 -7.34
C PRO A 257 -9.47 13.99 -6.44
N ILE A 258 -10.77 14.25 -6.19
CA ILE A 258 -11.59 13.44 -5.28
C ILE A 258 -11.67 11.98 -5.74
N SER A 259 -11.63 11.72 -7.04
CA SER A 259 -11.63 10.36 -7.61
C SER A 259 -10.49 9.46 -7.13
N TYR A 260 -9.39 10.03 -6.63
CA TYR A 260 -8.27 9.29 -6.05
C TYR A 260 -8.25 9.31 -4.51
N SER A 261 -9.21 9.97 -3.85
CA SER A 261 -9.33 9.98 -2.40
C SER A 261 -10.25 8.86 -1.94
N LEU A 262 -9.69 7.88 -1.23
CA LEU A 262 -10.43 6.70 -0.76
C LEU A 262 -10.78 6.75 0.73
N ASN A 263 -10.43 7.84 1.40
CA ASN A 263 -10.93 8.14 2.73
C ASN A 263 -12.24 8.94 2.60
N GLY A 264 -13.33 8.41 3.15
CA GLY A 264 -14.66 9.00 3.02
C GLY A 264 -14.81 10.34 3.73
N VAL A 265 -14.16 10.51 4.89
CA VAL A 265 -14.18 11.79 5.62
C VAL A 265 -13.43 12.85 4.82
N SER A 266 -12.23 12.53 4.35
CA SER A 266 -11.43 13.45 3.52
C SER A 266 -12.11 13.80 2.20
N SER A 267 -12.72 12.81 1.55
CA SER A 267 -13.45 12.98 0.29
C SER A 267 -14.65 13.91 0.48
N LEU A 268 -15.47 13.67 1.52
CA LEU A 268 -16.64 14.49 1.80
C LEU A 268 -16.26 15.92 2.19
N ALA A 269 -15.27 16.10 3.05
CA ALA A 269 -14.78 17.41 3.43
C ALA A 269 -14.23 18.18 2.22
N THR A 270 -13.39 17.54 1.41
CA THR A 270 -12.89 18.14 0.16
C THR A 270 -14.02 18.52 -0.80
N TYR A 271 -15.02 17.65 -0.97
CA TYR A 271 -16.19 17.93 -1.80
C TYR A 271 -17.01 19.12 -1.30
N LEU A 272 -17.29 19.19 0.02
CA LEU A 272 -18.02 20.30 0.62
C LEU A 272 -17.25 21.61 0.51
N HIS A 273 -15.92 21.57 0.62
CA HIS A 273 -15.09 22.73 0.38
C HIS A 273 -15.18 23.21 -1.07
N GLN A 274 -15.01 22.31 -2.05
CA GLN A 274 -15.05 22.68 -3.47
C GLN A 274 -16.43 23.16 -3.94
N THR A 275 -17.50 22.53 -3.47
CA THR A 275 -18.87 22.80 -3.97
C THR A 275 -19.61 23.87 -3.18
N ARG A 276 -19.30 24.04 -1.89
CA ARG A 276 -20.03 24.95 -0.99
C ARG A 276 -19.13 26.00 -0.32
N GLY A 277 -17.82 25.98 -0.56
CA GLY A 277 -16.89 26.93 0.06
C GLY A 277 -16.74 26.78 1.57
N ILE A 278 -17.19 25.65 2.15
CA ILE A 278 -17.13 25.41 3.60
C ILE A 278 -15.69 25.04 3.97
N ASP A 279 -15.10 25.74 4.93
CA ASP A 279 -13.80 25.35 5.47
C ASP A 279 -13.94 24.08 6.33
N THR A 280 -13.39 22.98 5.82
CA THR A 280 -13.43 21.66 6.44
C THR A 280 -12.03 21.11 6.69
N LEU A 281 -10.98 21.92 6.48
CA LEU A 281 -9.58 21.48 6.58
C LEU A 281 -9.24 20.96 7.99
N VAL A 282 -9.86 21.53 9.02
CA VAL A 282 -9.69 21.10 10.42
C VAL A 282 -9.96 19.61 10.64
N PHE A 283 -10.89 19.01 9.89
CA PHE A 283 -11.19 17.58 9.99
C PHE A 283 -10.06 16.72 9.42
N LEU A 284 -9.41 17.21 8.35
CA LEU A 284 -8.30 16.53 7.70
C LEU A 284 -7.03 16.68 8.54
N GLU A 285 -6.76 17.87 9.09
CA GLU A 285 -5.59 18.11 9.96
C GLU A 285 -5.60 17.22 11.20
N ARG A 286 -6.79 16.90 11.72
CA ARG A 286 -7.00 16.10 12.93
C ARG A 286 -7.24 14.61 12.68
N TRP A 287 -6.92 14.12 11.49
CA TRP A 287 -7.06 12.70 11.11
C TRP A 287 -6.40 11.73 12.10
N TYR A 288 -5.32 12.16 12.77
CA TYR A 288 -4.59 11.36 13.75
C TYR A 288 -5.39 11.05 15.02
N ILE A 289 -6.44 11.83 15.33
CA ILE A 289 -7.29 11.60 16.51
C ILE A 289 -8.10 10.30 16.37
N PRO A 290 -8.95 10.12 15.35
CA PRO A 290 -9.64 8.84 15.15
C PRO A 290 -8.65 7.69 14.89
N ALA A 291 -7.51 7.96 14.24
CA ALA A 291 -6.45 6.98 14.06
C ALA A 291 -5.96 6.43 15.41
N ALA A 292 -5.58 7.31 16.35
CA ALA A 292 -5.07 6.93 17.67
C ALA A 292 -6.10 6.14 18.48
N LEU A 293 -7.38 6.55 18.46
CA LEU A 293 -8.46 5.86 19.18
C LEU A 293 -8.67 4.44 18.67
N LEU A 294 -8.83 4.26 17.35
CA LEU A 294 -9.03 2.95 16.76
C LEU A 294 -7.78 2.06 16.89
N PHE A 295 -6.60 2.66 16.78
CA PHE A 295 -5.34 1.93 16.92
C PHE A 295 -5.10 1.46 18.36
N ALA A 296 -5.49 2.24 19.37
CA ALA A 296 -5.48 1.82 20.76
C ALA A 296 -6.36 0.58 21.00
N LEU A 297 -7.54 0.52 20.36
CA LEU A 297 -8.41 -0.66 20.43
C LEU A 297 -7.74 -1.91 19.81
N VAL A 298 -6.99 -1.74 18.72
CA VAL A 298 -6.22 -2.82 18.10
C VAL A 298 -5.10 -3.31 19.03
N PHE A 299 -4.35 -2.40 19.67
CA PHE A 299 -3.32 -2.78 20.64
C PHE A 299 -3.89 -3.51 21.86
N LEU A 300 -5.03 -3.04 22.36
CA LEU A 300 -5.72 -3.67 23.48
C LEU A 300 -6.16 -5.09 23.12
N ARG A 301 -6.82 -5.25 21.97
CA ARG A 301 -7.17 -6.58 21.43
C ARG A 301 -5.93 -7.48 21.33
N HIS A 302 -4.84 -6.96 20.76
CA HIS A 302 -3.62 -7.74 20.58
C HIS A 302 -3.02 -8.18 21.91
N ALA A 303 -3.07 -7.34 22.94
CA ALA A 303 -2.56 -7.67 24.26
C ALA A 303 -3.29 -8.88 24.88
N PHE A 304 -4.58 -9.04 24.61
CA PHE A 304 -5.37 -10.18 25.11
C PHE A 304 -5.28 -11.41 24.22
N GLU A 305 -5.42 -11.25 22.91
CA GLU A 305 -5.57 -12.39 21.98
C GLU A 305 -4.24 -12.91 21.43
N LYS A 306 -3.20 -12.06 21.41
CA LYS A 306 -1.88 -12.37 20.83
C LYS A 306 -1.94 -12.89 19.38
N ASP A 307 -3.00 -12.56 18.63
CA ASP A 307 -3.13 -12.91 17.22
C ASP A 307 -2.55 -11.81 16.33
N LEU A 308 -1.24 -11.92 16.05
CA LEU A 308 -0.51 -10.97 15.22
C LEU A 308 -1.12 -10.80 13.82
N PHE A 309 -1.69 -11.86 13.22
CA PHE A 309 -2.21 -11.81 11.85
C PHE A 309 -3.44 -10.92 11.79
N VAL A 310 -4.39 -11.13 12.70
CA VAL A 310 -5.61 -10.32 12.74
C VAL A 310 -5.29 -8.90 13.23
N SER A 311 -4.45 -8.73 14.25
CA SER A 311 -4.12 -7.40 14.79
C SER A 311 -3.38 -6.52 13.78
N THR A 312 -2.41 -7.07 13.04
CA THR A 312 -1.71 -6.32 11.97
C THR A 312 -2.62 -6.01 10.79
N SER A 313 -3.55 -6.91 10.46
CA SER A 313 -4.57 -6.65 9.44
C SER A 313 -5.49 -5.51 9.85
N LEU A 314 -6.03 -5.56 11.08
CA LEU A 314 -6.88 -4.49 11.63
C LEU A 314 -6.13 -3.16 11.70
N ALA A 315 -4.84 -3.17 12.05
CA ALA A 315 -4.00 -1.99 12.03
C ALA A 315 -3.89 -1.35 10.64
N TYR A 316 -3.77 -2.15 9.57
CA TYR A 316 -3.79 -1.63 8.22
C TYR A 316 -5.15 -1.02 7.85
N LEU A 317 -6.25 -1.67 8.27
CA LEU A 317 -7.59 -1.12 8.11
C LEU A 317 -7.73 0.24 8.82
N VAL A 318 -7.16 0.41 10.02
CA VAL A 318 -7.14 1.71 10.71
C VAL A 318 -6.42 2.76 9.88
N PHE A 319 -5.25 2.44 9.32
CA PHE A 319 -4.52 3.34 8.43
C PHE A 319 -5.39 3.78 7.24
N VAL A 320 -6.01 2.85 6.52
CA VAL A 320 -6.86 3.18 5.36
C VAL A 320 -8.12 3.96 5.79
N ALA A 321 -8.71 3.63 6.93
CA ALA A 321 -9.94 4.28 7.37
C ALA A 321 -9.72 5.69 7.93
N THR A 322 -8.50 6.04 8.36
CA THR A 322 -8.24 7.29 9.08
C THR A 322 -7.17 8.18 8.46
N PHE A 323 -6.23 7.67 7.67
CA PHE A 323 -5.23 8.51 7.04
C PHE A 323 -5.89 9.51 6.08
N TRP A 324 -5.52 10.79 6.16
CA TRP A 324 -6.23 11.83 5.43
C TRP A 324 -6.12 11.66 3.91
N ARG A 325 -4.97 11.19 3.40
CA ARG A 325 -4.69 11.02 1.96
C ARG A 325 -4.52 9.56 1.59
N VAL A 326 -5.64 8.85 1.43
CA VAL A 326 -5.63 7.44 1.01
C VAL A 326 -5.81 7.38 -0.50
N ASN A 327 -4.78 6.94 -1.21
CA ASN A 327 -4.79 6.80 -2.67
C ASN A 327 -5.15 5.36 -3.08
N PRO A 328 -5.53 5.11 -4.35
CA PRO A 328 -5.95 3.79 -4.82
C PRO A 328 -4.94 2.67 -4.64
N GLN A 329 -3.64 2.99 -4.70
CA GLN A 329 -2.60 2.00 -4.51
C GLN A 329 -2.59 1.33 -3.12
N TYR A 330 -3.20 1.98 -2.12
CA TYR A 330 -3.31 1.41 -0.76
C TYR A 330 -4.38 0.33 -0.66
N LEU A 331 -5.26 0.19 -1.68
CA LEU A 331 -6.24 -0.89 -1.71
C LEU A 331 -5.63 -2.26 -1.97
N ALA A 332 -4.48 -2.35 -2.66
CA ALA A 332 -3.86 -3.65 -2.92
C ALA A 332 -3.44 -4.36 -1.62
N PRO A 333 -2.68 -3.73 -0.69
CA PRO A 333 -2.45 -4.31 0.63
C PRO A 333 -3.74 -4.49 1.44
N LEU A 334 -4.71 -3.58 1.32
CA LEU A 334 -5.99 -3.69 2.03
C LEU A 334 -6.71 -5.00 1.70
N VAL A 335 -6.79 -5.37 0.41
CA VAL A 335 -7.42 -6.62 -0.03
C VAL A 335 -6.77 -7.83 0.64
N ALA A 336 -5.43 -7.89 0.71
CA ALA A 336 -4.74 -8.99 1.39
C ALA A 336 -5.10 -9.06 2.88
N PHE A 337 -5.09 -7.93 3.59
CA PHE A 337 -5.41 -7.89 5.02
C PHE A 337 -6.89 -8.18 5.30
N LEU A 338 -7.81 -7.73 4.44
CA LEU A 338 -9.23 -8.09 4.52
C LEU A 338 -9.44 -9.59 4.33
N ILE A 339 -8.74 -10.22 3.40
CA ILE A 339 -8.79 -11.67 3.18
C ILE A 339 -8.27 -12.43 4.41
N ILE A 340 -7.18 -11.95 5.04
CA ILE A 340 -6.69 -12.54 6.29
C ILE A 340 -7.77 -12.47 7.39
N ILE A 341 -8.43 -11.32 7.55
CA ILE A 341 -9.54 -11.16 8.51
C ILE A 341 -10.70 -12.11 8.16
N ALA A 342 -11.14 -12.10 6.90
CA ALA A 342 -12.27 -12.90 6.42
C ALA A 342 -12.11 -14.39 6.73
N PHE A 343 -10.89 -14.93 6.60
CA PHE A 343 -10.65 -16.37 6.80
C PHE A 343 -10.01 -16.75 8.15
N ARG A 344 -9.72 -15.79 9.02
CA ARG A 344 -9.24 -16.06 10.39
C ARG A 344 -10.24 -15.70 11.49
N VAL A 345 -11.07 -14.69 11.25
CA VAL A 345 -12.16 -14.29 12.15
C VAL A 345 -13.43 -15.05 11.74
N ARG A 346 -14.40 -15.16 12.65
CA ARG A 346 -15.70 -15.80 12.39
C ARG A 346 -16.84 -14.79 12.56
N GLY A 347 -18.00 -15.11 11.99
CA GLY A 347 -19.22 -14.33 12.16
C GLY A 347 -19.24 -13.05 11.31
N PHE A 348 -19.90 -12.02 11.82
CA PHE A 348 -20.21 -10.80 11.08
C PHE A 348 -18.98 -10.10 10.50
N SER A 349 -17.91 -9.90 11.28
CA SER A 349 -16.68 -9.27 10.79
C SER A 349 -16.04 -10.00 9.60
N SER A 350 -16.18 -11.33 9.54
CA SER A 350 -15.65 -12.14 8.44
C SER A 350 -16.43 -11.89 7.14
N ALA A 351 -17.76 -11.86 7.22
CA ALA A 351 -18.63 -11.56 6.08
C ALA A 351 -18.39 -10.14 5.55
N VAL A 352 -18.35 -9.14 6.44
CA VAL A 352 -18.10 -7.74 6.06
C VAL A 352 -16.70 -7.58 5.46
N ALA A 353 -15.68 -8.26 5.98
CA ALA A 353 -14.33 -8.22 5.40
C ALA A 353 -14.27 -8.82 3.98
N LEU A 354 -15.00 -9.92 3.74
CA LEU A 354 -15.09 -10.53 2.41
C LEU A 354 -15.81 -9.60 1.42
N GLU A 355 -16.95 -9.04 1.82
CA GLU A 355 -17.70 -8.07 1.02
C GLU A 355 -16.84 -6.83 0.72
N THR A 356 -16.12 -6.32 1.71
CA THR A 356 -15.23 -5.16 1.54
C THR A 356 -14.10 -5.47 0.56
N ALA A 357 -13.52 -6.68 0.59
CA ALA A 357 -12.48 -7.07 -0.36
C ALA A 357 -13.01 -7.06 -1.81
N ILE A 358 -14.26 -7.46 -2.03
CA ILE A 358 -14.92 -7.36 -3.34
C ILE A 358 -15.21 -5.90 -3.69
N TYR A 359 -15.76 -5.14 -2.74
CA TYR A 359 -16.09 -3.72 -2.90
C TYR A 359 -14.90 -2.89 -3.38
N THR A 360 -13.71 -3.14 -2.81
CA THR A 360 -12.47 -2.44 -3.21
C THR A 360 -12.09 -2.63 -4.69
N GLY A 361 -12.49 -3.76 -5.28
CA GLY A 361 -12.28 -4.05 -6.69
C GLY A 361 -13.20 -3.28 -7.63
N PHE A 362 -14.21 -2.57 -7.10
CA PHE A 362 -15.14 -1.80 -7.91
C PHE A 362 -14.58 -0.43 -8.32
N TRP A 363 -13.66 0.14 -7.55
CA TRP A 363 -13.08 1.45 -7.86
C TRP A 363 -12.42 1.52 -9.26
N PRO A 364 -11.53 0.60 -9.68
CA PRO A 364 -10.95 0.62 -11.04
C PRO A 364 -11.99 0.43 -12.15
N ILE A 365 -13.13 -0.20 -11.85
CA ILE A 365 -14.24 -0.40 -12.79
C ILE A 365 -15.03 0.91 -12.93
N MET A 366 -15.28 1.62 -11.83
CA MET A 366 -15.91 2.94 -11.84
C MET A 366 -15.05 3.98 -12.58
N HIS A 367 -13.74 3.95 -12.34
CA HIS A 367 -12.79 4.91 -12.85
C HIS A 367 -12.56 4.76 -14.36
N PRO A 368 -12.39 5.87 -15.13
CA PRO A 368 -11.97 5.83 -16.54
C PRO A 368 -10.52 5.35 -16.69
N THR A 369 -10.28 4.09 -16.36
CA THR A 369 -8.94 3.46 -16.29
C THR A 369 -8.21 3.47 -17.64
N SER A 370 -8.94 3.57 -18.75
CA SER A 370 -8.40 3.75 -20.10
C SER A 370 -7.53 4.99 -20.26
N PHE A 371 -7.70 6.00 -19.40
CA PHE A 371 -6.86 7.20 -19.34
C PHE A 371 -5.36 6.87 -19.34
N TRP A 372 -4.97 5.87 -18.53
CA TRP A 372 -3.57 5.43 -18.39
C TRP A 372 -3.02 4.70 -19.61
N PHE A 373 -3.88 4.31 -20.55
CA PHE A 373 -3.50 3.65 -21.80
C PHE A 373 -3.25 4.63 -22.95
N HIS A 374 -3.44 5.94 -22.72
CA HIS A 374 -3.17 6.94 -23.75
C HIS A 374 -2.49 8.21 -23.28
N VAL A 375 -2.62 8.62 -22.01
CA VAL A 375 -2.10 9.92 -21.56
C VAL A 375 -0.56 10.01 -21.58
N HIS A 376 0.13 8.92 -21.25
CA HIS A 376 1.59 8.89 -21.13
C HIS A 376 2.27 8.09 -22.26
N LEU A 377 1.54 7.74 -23.32
CA LEU A 377 2.05 6.97 -24.45
C LEU A 377 2.00 7.81 -25.72
N ARG A 378 3.16 7.95 -26.39
CA ARG A 378 3.27 8.74 -27.62
C ARG A 378 2.44 8.16 -28.77
N ASN A 379 2.36 6.83 -28.85
CA ASN A 379 1.59 6.10 -29.86
C ASN A 379 0.70 5.06 -29.15
N PRO A 380 -0.46 5.46 -28.59
CA PRO A 380 -1.29 4.56 -27.81
C PRO A 380 -1.97 3.50 -28.68
N ASN A 381 -2.15 2.30 -28.12
CA ASN A 381 -2.92 1.24 -28.78
C ASN A 381 -4.43 1.47 -28.55
N TRP A 382 -5.07 2.13 -29.50
CA TRP A 382 -6.50 2.47 -29.42
C TRP A 382 -7.43 1.25 -29.33
N GLY A 383 -7.03 0.07 -29.81
CA GLY A 383 -7.79 -1.15 -29.63
C GLY A 383 -7.89 -1.57 -28.16
N ILE A 384 -6.79 -1.42 -27.41
CA ILE A 384 -6.76 -1.69 -25.97
C ILE A 384 -7.49 -0.60 -25.20
N VAL A 385 -7.31 0.67 -25.56
CA VAL A 385 -8.06 1.78 -24.96
C VAL A 385 -9.57 1.52 -25.07
N ALA A 386 -10.06 1.18 -26.27
CA ALA A 386 -11.47 0.86 -26.51
C ALA A 386 -11.95 -0.40 -25.76
N LEU A 387 -11.08 -1.39 -25.58
CA LEU A 387 -11.40 -2.58 -24.77
C LEU A 387 -11.60 -2.20 -23.30
N ILE A 388 -10.67 -1.42 -22.72
CA ILE A 388 -10.76 -0.99 -21.31
C ILE A 388 -11.96 -0.07 -21.09
N ASP A 389 -12.27 0.79 -22.06
CA ASP A 389 -13.47 1.64 -22.04
C ASP A 389 -14.77 0.83 -21.96
N ARG A 390 -14.85 -0.34 -22.61
CA ARG A 390 -16.02 -1.23 -22.55
C ARG A 390 -16.13 -1.98 -21.22
N LEU A 391 -15.03 -2.11 -20.49
CA LEU A 391 -14.95 -2.82 -19.21
C LEU A 391 -15.09 -1.87 -18.00
N THR A 392 -15.14 -0.56 -18.23
CA THR A 392 -15.25 0.46 -17.19
C THR A 392 -16.53 1.27 -17.34
N LEU A 393 -17.02 1.81 -16.23
CA LEU A 393 -18.20 2.67 -16.19
C LEU A 393 -17.87 4.11 -16.59
N ARG A 394 -16.58 4.50 -16.50
CA ARG A 394 -16.07 5.83 -16.85
C ARG A 394 -16.86 6.95 -16.15
N ILE A 395 -16.96 6.84 -14.83
CA ILE A 395 -17.65 7.82 -14.00
C ILE A 395 -16.73 9.03 -13.80
N PHE A 396 -17.22 10.20 -14.17
CA PHE A 396 -16.48 11.48 -14.05
C PHE A 396 -17.00 12.39 -12.92
N SER A 397 -18.13 12.04 -12.30
CA SER A 397 -18.76 12.83 -11.22
C SER A 397 -18.09 12.56 -9.87
N ASP A 398 -17.68 13.60 -9.16
CA ASP A 398 -17.06 13.50 -7.84
C ASP A 398 -17.99 12.88 -6.79
N GLU A 399 -19.31 13.12 -6.89
CA GLU A 399 -20.32 12.59 -5.96
C GLU A 399 -20.27 11.07 -5.82
N ALA A 400 -20.06 10.37 -6.94
CA ALA A 400 -19.97 8.93 -6.97
C ALA A 400 -18.72 8.42 -6.22
N TYR A 401 -17.60 9.14 -6.33
CA TYR A 401 -16.37 8.80 -5.60
C TYR A 401 -16.47 9.15 -4.12
N VAL A 402 -17.14 10.25 -3.75
CA VAL A 402 -17.45 10.56 -2.34
C VAL A 402 -18.31 9.45 -1.73
N ALA A 403 -19.38 9.03 -2.42
CA ALA A 403 -20.25 7.95 -1.96
C ALA A 403 -19.49 6.63 -1.82
N TYR A 404 -18.63 6.30 -2.79
CA TYR A 404 -17.77 5.11 -2.74
C TYR A 404 -16.84 5.13 -1.52
N SER A 405 -16.12 6.25 -1.31
CA SER A 405 -15.14 6.38 -0.23
C SER A 405 -15.79 6.42 1.15
N LEU A 406 -16.99 7.00 1.28
CA LEU A 406 -17.81 6.93 2.49
C LEU A 406 -18.24 5.48 2.78
N GLY A 407 -18.75 4.77 1.77
CA GLY A 407 -19.12 3.35 1.90
C GLY A 407 -17.94 2.50 2.36
N LEU A 408 -16.77 2.65 1.73
CA LEU A 408 -15.55 1.97 2.14
C LEU A 408 -15.18 2.29 3.60
N THR A 409 -15.20 3.57 3.99
CA THR A 409 -14.83 3.99 5.36
C THR A 409 -15.76 3.39 6.41
N VAL A 410 -17.08 3.36 6.15
CA VAL A 410 -18.08 2.75 7.05
C VAL A 410 -17.84 1.25 7.19
N LEU A 411 -17.57 0.54 6.09
CA LEU A 411 -17.25 -0.88 6.13
C LEU A 411 -16.00 -1.16 6.96
N LEU A 412 -14.93 -0.36 6.77
CA LEU A 412 -13.68 -0.50 7.53
C LEU A 412 -13.89 -0.24 9.03
N TYR A 413 -14.59 0.83 9.40
CA TYR A 413 -14.94 1.10 10.80
C TYR A 413 -15.78 -0.02 11.40
N THR A 414 -16.74 -0.55 10.65
CA THR A 414 -17.55 -1.68 11.09
C THR A 414 -16.68 -2.88 11.45
N ILE A 415 -15.79 -3.30 10.54
CA ILE A 415 -14.87 -4.43 10.78
C ILE A 415 -13.97 -4.18 12.00
N ILE A 416 -13.40 -2.97 12.13
CA ILE A 416 -12.51 -2.62 13.24
C ILE A 416 -13.26 -2.70 14.56
N LEU A 417 -14.42 -2.04 14.67
CA LEU A 417 -15.18 -1.96 15.91
C LEU A 417 -15.73 -3.32 16.33
N THR A 418 -16.32 -4.08 15.41
CA THR A 418 -16.88 -5.40 15.74
C THR A 418 -15.79 -6.41 16.11
N SER A 419 -14.57 -6.23 15.63
CA SER A 419 -13.43 -7.10 15.93
C SER A 419 -12.63 -6.69 17.18
N THR A 420 -12.85 -5.49 17.72
CA THR A 420 -12.05 -4.95 18.85
C THR A 420 -12.87 -4.62 20.09
N VAL A 421 -14.08 -4.03 19.94
CA VAL A 421 -14.94 -3.60 21.06
C VAL A 421 -15.28 -4.74 22.04
N PRO A 422 -15.55 -5.99 21.62
CA PRO A 422 -15.83 -7.08 22.56
C PRO A 422 -14.75 -7.27 23.64
N TYR A 423 -13.49 -6.95 23.32
CA TYR A 423 -12.35 -7.09 24.23
C TYR A 423 -12.24 -5.99 25.29
N LEU A 424 -13.02 -4.90 25.19
CA LEU A 424 -13.12 -3.91 26.26
C LEU A 424 -13.76 -4.49 27.54
N LYS A 425 -14.62 -5.51 27.40
CA LYS A 425 -15.18 -6.23 28.56
C LYS A 425 -14.08 -6.97 29.34
N ASN A 426 -13.11 -7.55 28.63
CA ASN A 426 -11.97 -8.23 29.24
C ASN A 426 -11.07 -7.25 30.00
N LEU A 427 -10.86 -6.04 29.47
CA LEU A 427 -10.14 -4.99 30.18
C LEU A 427 -10.84 -4.60 31.49
N LYS A 428 -12.16 -4.46 31.47
CA LYS A 428 -12.95 -4.16 32.68
C LYS A 428 -12.78 -5.25 33.73
N ALA A 429 -12.89 -6.53 33.35
CA ALA A 429 -12.70 -7.66 34.25
C ALA A 429 -11.29 -7.71 34.83
N TRP A 430 -10.27 -7.53 33.99
CA TRP A 430 -8.86 -7.51 34.40
C TRP A 430 -8.54 -6.37 35.38
N LEU A 431 -9.08 -5.17 35.14
CA LEU A 431 -8.92 -4.03 36.05
C LEU A 431 -9.62 -4.27 37.40
N SER A 432 -10.80 -4.90 37.40
CA SER A 432 -11.51 -5.22 38.65
C SER A 432 -10.79 -6.27 39.50
N GLU A 433 -10.17 -7.29 38.89
CA GLU A 433 -9.41 -8.32 39.61
C GLU A 433 -8.14 -7.74 40.27
N LYS A 434 -7.44 -6.82 39.59
CA LYS A 434 -6.26 -6.15 40.18
C LYS A 434 -6.61 -5.13 41.26
N GLY A 435 -7.81 -4.56 41.24
CA GLY A 435 -8.31 -3.67 42.29
C GLY A 435 -8.49 -4.39 43.63
N TRP A 436 -8.86 -5.67 43.61
CA TRP A 436 -9.01 -6.49 44.82
C TRP A 436 -7.69 -6.97 45.43
N VAL A 437 -6.60 -7.01 44.64
CA VAL A 437 -5.26 -7.41 45.13
C VAL A 437 -4.51 -6.24 45.80
N ARG A 438 -5.12 -5.03 45.84
CA ARG A 438 -4.57 -3.85 46.52
C ARG A 438 -5.45 -3.32 47.66
N ALA A 439 -6.48 -4.07 48.08
CA ALA A 439 -7.32 -3.74 49.23
C ALA A 439 -6.91 -4.53 50.47
#